data_AF-A0A914W938-F1
#
_entry.id   AF-A0A914W938-F1
#
_cell.length_a   1.000
_cell.length_b   1.000
_cell.length_c   1.000
_cell.angle_alpha   90.00
_cell.angle_beta   90.00
_cell.angle_gamma   90.00
#
_symmetry.space_group_name_H-M   'P 1'
#
loop_
_entity.id
_entity.type
_entity.pdbx_description
1 polymer ?
#
loop_
_entity_poly.entity_id
_entity_poly.type
_entity_poly.pdbx_seq_one_letter_code
_entity_poly.pdbx_strand_id
1 'polypeptide(L)'
;MSPVSFKLIIFLACFSISSSVPFNRVLLDFDIAKLISSGQKEGKSLICTACQVIVKGIRFLIEQEAPEEVLDDFFSKTCISMQMEIPHICNALPKVFGKEAYYVIANAVITPEDVCGGLISDCGTVDNPMNDNWTIPIPGNKPAIQPWPTPTQPKSTLRVLHLSDIHIDRNYTIGTEASCAGDALHLFGLCCRNYPSSKEAKDSIKQPAGRWGTVANCDIPFELFENTLQHISATEKNLDYIVITGDMEAHDPWDYTRDKTTSNIANITATLLRYFPNTPIYEAIGNHEGVPEDAFAPHSLPASIYEEQGPGWIYDALATNWGHWLPPTTQSQIQYRGSYSFKPYPELKIISLNTIYCAKFNLYLYVNQTDPDDTLQWLIGELLASEKAGEKVHIISHIPPGDVYCLKAWSHNYFDIVYRFENTIAGQFFGHTHTDQFEVYYENSDPNGRPFHFNWISPSVTTVGYLQPSYRVYTIDGNYPGSSWTVLDAETYSTNVTDANLKGTDPVWTLEYNTRQAYGMPDLSPASWNDLIKRFQADDTLFTNYVRYYGRDDHRLPCNAACKTSFLCGMKQGKSYEQATFCAGL
;
A
#
# COMPACT_ATOMS: atom_id res chain seq x y z
N MET A 1 -2.59 15.81 -6.82
CA MET A 1 -3.47 15.35 -5.72
C MET A 1 -3.50 13.84 -5.84
N SER A 2 -3.20 13.10 -4.77
CA SER A 2 -2.97 11.65 -4.88
C SER A 2 -4.29 10.86 -4.99
N PRO A 3 -4.29 9.67 -5.65
CA PRO A 3 -5.42 8.75 -5.64
C PRO A 3 -5.81 8.27 -4.23
N VAL A 4 -4.85 8.30 -3.29
CA VAL A 4 -4.92 7.72 -1.93
C VAL A 4 -5.93 8.43 -1.01
N SER A 5 -6.44 9.62 -1.39
CA SER A 5 -7.43 10.36 -0.58
C SER A 5 -8.90 10.01 -0.89
N PHE A 6 -9.19 9.04 -1.75
CA PHE A 6 -10.54 8.86 -2.33
C PHE A 6 -11.13 7.43 -2.33
N LYS A 7 -10.42 6.39 -1.84
CA LYS A 7 -10.89 4.98 -1.66
C LYS A 7 -12.06 4.81 -0.64
N LEU A 8 -12.86 5.84 -0.39
CA LEU A 8 -13.24 6.25 0.97
C LEU A 8 -14.73 6.57 1.15
N ILE A 9 -15.52 6.44 0.08
CA ILE A 9 -16.78 7.17 -0.09
C ILE A 9 -17.97 6.21 -0.07
N ILE A 10 -17.82 5.07 -0.76
CA ILE A 10 -18.57 3.80 -0.72
C ILE A 10 -20.11 3.84 -0.88
N PHE A 11 -20.92 4.64 -0.16
CA PHE A 11 -22.37 4.36 0.01
C PHE A 11 -23.21 5.64 0.35
N LEU A 12 -24.26 5.96 -0.46
CA LEU A 12 -25.45 6.88 -0.36
C LEU A 12 -26.09 6.96 -1.80
N ALA A 13 -27.25 7.51 -2.21
CA ALA A 13 -28.47 8.18 -1.68
C ALA A 13 -29.55 8.33 -2.80
N CYS A 14 -30.86 8.20 -2.54
CA CYS A 14 -31.80 7.72 -3.58
C CYS A 14 -32.93 8.65 -4.08
N PHE A 15 -33.54 8.30 -5.23
CA PHE A 15 -35.01 8.15 -5.50
C PHE A 15 -35.26 7.84 -7.00
N SER A 16 -36.30 7.13 -7.49
CA SER A 16 -37.44 6.32 -6.99
C SER A 16 -37.96 5.47 -8.19
N ILE A 17 -38.95 4.54 -8.22
CA ILE A 17 -40.07 4.03 -7.39
C ILE A 17 -40.24 2.49 -7.74
N SER A 18 -41.26 1.64 -7.49
CA SER A 18 -42.59 1.61 -6.80
C SER A 18 -43.10 0.14 -6.69
N SER A 19 -44.07 -0.13 -5.79
CA SER A 19 -44.92 -1.35 -5.67
C SER A 19 -44.23 -2.70 -5.34
N SER A 20 -44.71 -3.54 -4.39
CA SER A 20 -45.84 -3.42 -3.45
C SER A 20 -45.75 -4.40 -2.26
N VAL A 21 -46.60 -4.20 -1.24
CA VAL A 21 -46.76 -5.00 0.01
C VAL A 21 -45.54 -4.90 1.00
N PRO A 22 -45.61 -5.36 2.26
CA PRO A 22 -45.77 -4.41 3.37
C PRO A 22 -44.50 -4.23 4.23
N PHE A 23 -43.34 -3.96 3.61
CA PHE A 23 -42.08 -3.71 4.34
C PHE A 23 -41.79 -2.21 4.60
N ASN A 24 -42.52 -1.30 3.93
CA ASN A 24 -42.20 0.13 3.87
C ASN A 24 -42.05 0.88 5.21
N ARG A 25 -42.56 0.38 6.35
CA ARG A 25 -42.56 1.16 7.60
C ARG A 25 -41.17 1.40 8.19
N VAL A 26 -40.20 0.50 7.98
CA VAL A 26 -38.84 0.67 8.52
C VAL A 26 -38.01 1.65 7.68
N LEU A 27 -38.23 1.66 6.36
CA LEU A 27 -37.54 2.58 5.43
C LEU A 27 -38.22 3.96 5.32
N LEU A 28 -39.41 4.15 5.87
CA LEU A 28 -40.16 5.43 5.76
C LEU A 28 -39.64 6.55 6.67
N ASP A 29 -38.91 6.23 7.75
CA ASP A 29 -38.37 7.24 8.67
C ASP A 29 -37.02 7.83 8.20
N PHE A 30 -36.31 7.14 7.30
CA PHE A 30 -35.11 7.66 6.62
C PHE A 30 -35.48 8.44 5.35
N ASP A 31 -35.88 9.70 5.51
CA ASP A 31 -35.93 10.67 4.41
C ASP A 31 -34.51 11.05 3.98
N ILE A 32 -33.94 10.22 3.09
CA ILE A 32 -32.57 10.32 2.59
C ILE A 32 -32.32 11.67 1.90
N ALA A 33 -33.27 12.18 1.11
CA ALA A 33 -33.11 13.48 0.45
C ALA A 33 -33.06 14.64 1.45
N LYS A 34 -33.88 14.59 2.51
CA LYS A 34 -33.82 15.55 3.61
C LYS A 34 -32.49 15.49 4.37
N LEU A 35 -31.96 14.30 4.63
CA LEU A 35 -30.65 14.09 5.27
C LEU A 35 -29.49 14.69 4.45
N ILE A 36 -29.47 14.46 3.13
CA ILE A 36 -28.52 15.14 2.22
C ILE A 36 -28.67 16.66 2.34
N SER A 37 -29.91 17.15 2.32
CA SER A 37 -30.20 18.58 2.41
C SER A 37 -29.81 19.22 3.75
N SER A 38 -29.59 18.44 4.81
CA SER A 38 -28.99 18.92 6.07
C SER A 38 -27.46 18.92 6.01
N GLY A 39 -26.82 17.83 5.56
CA GLY A 39 -25.36 17.76 5.46
C GLY A 39 -24.77 18.87 4.57
N GLN A 40 -25.41 19.13 3.43
CA GLN A 40 -25.03 20.24 2.54
C GLN A 40 -25.26 21.63 3.14
N LYS A 41 -26.20 21.80 4.10
CA LYS A 41 -26.41 23.06 4.84
C LYS A 41 -25.41 23.24 5.99
N GLU A 42 -24.83 22.15 6.49
CA GLU A 42 -23.72 22.17 7.46
C GLU A 42 -22.36 22.42 6.79
N GLY A 43 -22.29 22.46 5.45
CA GLY A 43 -21.06 22.72 4.69
C GLY A 43 -20.14 21.52 4.52
N LYS A 44 -20.57 20.33 4.94
CA LYS A 44 -19.87 19.05 4.73
C LYS A 44 -19.86 18.67 3.24
N SER A 45 -18.84 17.93 2.81
CA SER A 45 -18.81 17.32 1.48
C SER A 45 -19.99 16.35 1.27
N LEU A 46 -20.30 16.10 -0.01
CA LEU A 46 -21.21 15.02 -0.41
C LEU A 46 -20.72 13.66 0.11
N ILE A 47 -19.40 13.50 0.21
CA ILE A 47 -18.66 12.32 0.66
C ILE A 47 -18.88 12.07 2.16
N CYS A 48 -18.69 13.08 3.01
CA CYS A 48 -19.01 12.96 4.42
C CYS A 48 -20.50 12.68 4.65
N THR A 49 -21.34 13.44 3.94
CA THR A 49 -22.80 13.27 3.97
C THR A 49 -23.21 11.85 3.57
N ALA A 50 -22.43 11.21 2.67
CA ALA A 50 -22.54 9.81 2.32
C ALA A 50 -22.36 8.91 3.54
N CYS A 51 -21.12 8.76 3.99
CA CYS A 51 -20.74 7.85 5.07
C CYS A 51 -21.62 8.00 6.32
N GLN A 52 -21.96 9.23 6.75
CA GLN A 52 -22.74 9.43 7.97
C GLN A 52 -24.15 8.80 7.92
N VAL A 53 -24.85 8.84 6.79
CA VAL A 53 -26.19 8.21 6.68
C VAL A 53 -26.08 6.69 6.63
N ILE A 54 -24.93 6.17 6.18
CA ILE A 54 -24.70 4.75 5.96
C ILE A 54 -24.37 4.01 7.22
N VAL A 55 -23.34 4.47 7.93
CA VAL A 55 -22.92 3.80 9.15
C VAL A 55 -24.05 3.90 10.19
N LYS A 56 -24.89 4.94 10.12
CA LYS A 56 -26.18 5.02 10.85
C LYS A 56 -27.25 4.06 10.32
N GLY A 57 -27.45 3.95 9.00
CA GLY A 57 -28.48 3.11 8.39
C GLY A 57 -28.22 1.61 8.56
N ILE A 58 -26.98 1.16 8.29
CA ILE A 58 -26.53 -0.21 8.54
C ILE A 58 -26.58 -0.53 10.03
N ARG A 59 -26.06 0.34 10.90
CA ARG A 59 -26.15 0.16 12.35
C ARG A 59 -27.59 0.06 12.83
N PHE A 60 -28.50 0.89 12.32
CA PHE A 60 -29.93 0.80 12.63
C PHE A 60 -30.53 -0.53 12.16
N LEU A 61 -30.17 -1.03 10.97
CA LEU A 61 -30.63 -2.35 10.50
C LEU A 61 -30.10 -3.49 11.39
N ILE A 62 -28.84 -3.43 11.83
CA ILE A 62 -28.24 -4.36 12.80
C ILE A 62 -28.99 -4.27 14.15
N GLU A 63 -29.24 -3.07 14.66
CA GLU A 63 -30.03 -2.79 15.88
C GLU A 63 -31.51 -3.20 15.75
N GLN A 64 -31.99 -3.59 14.57
CA GLN A 64 -33.32 -4.16 14.31
C GLN A 64 -33.29 -5.66 13.91
N GLU A 65 -32.15 -6.34 14.11
CA GLU A 65 -31.94 -7.76 13.78
C GLU A 65 -32.27 -8.09 12.28
N ALA A 66 -32.00 -7.15 11.38
CA ALA A 66 -32.28 -7.34 9.95
C ALA A 66 -31.32 -8.37 9.31
N PRO A 67 -31.80 -9.26 8.41
CA PRO A 67 -30.95 -10.19 7.67
C PRO A 67 -29.90 -9.49 6.78
N GLU A 68 -28.77 -10.15 6.55
CA GLU A 68 -27.64 -9.66 5.74
C GLU A 68 -28.10 -9.21 4.34
N GLU A 69 -29.06 -9.91 3.72
CA GLU A 69 -29.61 -9.55 2.41
C GLU A 69 -30.37 -8.21 2.41
N VAL A 70 -30.86 -7.74 3.57
CA VAL A 70 -31.51 -6.43 3.73
C VAL A 70 -30.46 -5.32 3.88
N LEU A 71 -29.32 -5.61 4.51
CA LEU A 71 -28.17 -4.71 4.58
C LEU A 71 -27.54 -4.54 3.18
N ASP A 72 -27.37 -5.65 2.45
CA ASP A 72 -26.88 -5.69 1.06
C ASP A 72 -27.81 -4.98 0.07
N ASP A 73 -29.14 -5.15 0.21
CA ASP A 73 -30.14 -4.45 -0.60
C ASP A 73 -30.16 -2.95 -0.29
N PHE A 74 -30.05 -2.59 1.00
CA PHE A 74 -29.87 -1.20 1.43
C PHE A 74 -28.58 -0.62 0.86
N PHE A 75 -27.44 -1.31 0.89
CA PHE A 75 -26.20 -0.91 0.21
C PHE A 75 -26.44 -0.70 -1.28
N SER A 76 -26.87 -1.74 -1.98
CA SER A 76 -26.86 -1.79 -3.45
C SER A 76 -27.74 -0.71 -4.04
N LYS A 77 -29.00 -0.59 -3.57
CA LYS A 77 -29.94 0.46 -3.99
C LYS A 77 -29.40 1.84 -3.70
N THR A 78 -28.76 2.00 -2.56
CA THR A 78 -28.27 3.27 -2.08
C THR A 78 -27.08 3.72 -2.95
N CYS A 79 -25.99 2.95 -3.02
CA CYS A 79 -24.81 3.22 -3.88
C CYS A 79 -25.17 3.59 -5.34
N ILE A 80 -26.08 2.84 -5.97
CA ILE A 80 -26.55 3.09 -7.35
C ILE A 80 -27.05 4.54 -7.54
N SER A 81 -27.61 5.11 -6.47
CA SER A 81 -28.59 6.17 -6.58
C SER A 81 -28.05 7.58 -6.31
N MET A 82 -26.92 7.74 -5.60
CA MET A 82 -26.12 8.98 -5.72
C MET A 82 -25.15 8.94 -6.92
N GLN A 83 -25.31 7.92 -7.79
CA GLN A 83 -24.44 7.69 -8.94
C GLN A 83 -22.97 7.53 -8.51
N MET A 84 -22.76 6.86 -7.38
CA MET A 84 -21.44 6.62 -6.80
C MET A 84 -20.60 5.74 -7.70
N GLU A 85 -21.22 4.68 -8.20
CA GLU A 85 -20.62 3.73 -9.09
C GLU A 85 -21.62 3.22 -10.12
N ILE A 86 -21.11 2.56 -11.15
CA ILE A 86 -21.95 1.83 -12.09
C ILE A 86 -22.73 0.72 -11.34
N PRO A 87 -23.98 0.41 -11.72
CA PRO A 87 -24.80 -0.56 -11.00
C PRO A 87 -24.19 -1.96 -10.88
N HIS A 88 -23.28 -2.35 -11.77
CA HIS A 88 -22.52 -3.60 -11.64
C HIS A 88 -21.68 -3.64 -10.35
N ILE A 89 -20.90 -2.58 -10.08
CA ILE A 89 -20.00 -2.48 -8.92
C ILE A 89 -20.80 -2.31 -7.64
N CYS A 90 -21.82 -1.43 -7.62
CA CYS A 90 -22.69 -1.26 -6.45
C CYS A 90 -23.42 -2.53 -5.99
N ASN A 91 -23.78 -3.43 -6.92
CA ASN A 91 -24.40 -4.73 -6.59
C ASN A 91 -23.37 -5.83 -6.24
N ALA A 92 -22.08 -5.54 -6.28
CA ALA A 92 -21.01 -6.49 -6.01
C ALA A 92 -20.30 -6.18 -4.68
N LEU A 93 -19.95 -4.91 -4.42
CA LEU A 93 -19.28 -4.46 -3.19
C LEU A 93 -19.82 -5.07 -1.88
N PRO A 94 -21.12 -5.08 -1.56
CA PRO A 94 -21.60 -5.61 -0.28
C PRO A 94 -21.38 -7.12 -0.13
N LYS A 95 -21.31 -7.88 -1.23
CA LYS A 95 -21.03 -9.33 -1.20
C LYS A 95 -19.57 -9.67 -0.92
N VAL A 96 -18.67 -8.69 -1.07
CA VAL A 96 -17.24 -8.83 -0.77
C VAL A 96 -16.93 -8.22 0.61
N PHE A 97 -17.41 -6.99 0.86
CA PHE A 97 -17.11 -6.20 2.07
C PHE A 97 -18.12 -6.35 3.21
N GLY A 98 -19.33 -6.86 2.95
CA GLY A 98 -20.43 -6.86 3.92
C GLY A 98 -20.07 -7.56 5.23
N LYS A 99 -19.53 -8.77 5.18
CA LYS A 99 -19.20 -9.56 6.39
C LYS A 99 -18.27 -8.83 7.36
N GLU A 100 -17.18 -8.27 6.85
CA GLU A 100 -16.24 -7.46 7.63
C GLU A 100 -16.93 -6.19 8.14
N ALA A 101 -17.52 -5.39 7.24
CA ALA A 101 -18.09 -4.10 7.58
C ALA A 101 -19.24 -4.21 8.59
N TYR A 102 -20.15 -5.18 8.43
CA TYR A 102 -21.27 -5.41 9.34
C TYR A 102 -20.78 -5.95 10.69
N TYR A 103 -19.78 -6.83 10.71
CA TYR A 103 -19.16 -7.30 11.95
C TYR A 103 -18.51 -6.13 12.73
N VAL A 104 -17.73 -5.28 12.05
CA VAL A 104 -17.05 -4.14 12.67
C VAL A 104 -18.05 -3.10 13.16
N ILE A 105 -19.06 -2.73 12.35
CA ILE A 105 -20.11 -1.77 12.77
C ILE A 105 -20.93 -2.29 13.97
N ALA A 106 -21.07 -3.61 14.12
CA ALA A 106 -21.76 -4.22 15.26
C ALA A 106 -20.92 -4.32 16.54
N ASN A 107 -19.59 -4.37 16.46
CA ASN A 107 -18.70 -4.72 17.58
C ASN A 107 -17.70 -3.63 17.98
N ALA A 108 -17.37 -2.68 17.11
CA ALA A 108 -16.41 -1.61 17.42
C ALA A 108 -17.02 -0.53 18.33
N VAL A 109 -16.23 -0.02 19.28
CA VAL A 109 -16.68 0.96 20.30
C VAL A 109 -16.59 2.40 19.78
N ILE A 110 -17.16 2.63 18.59
CA ILE A 110 -17.06 3.87 17.82
C ILE A 110 -18.44 4.34 17.35
N THR A 111 -18.61 5.65 17.18
CA THR A 111 -19.83 6.22 16.58
C THR A 111 -19.74 6.22 15.06
N PRO A 112 -20.88 6.34 14.34
CA PRO A 112 -20.88 6.55 12.89
C PRO A 112 -20.06 7.78 12.46
N GLU A 113 -20.09 8.84 13.26
CA GLU A 113 -19.27 10.04 13.10
C GLU A 113 -17.77 9.75 13.21
N ASP A 114 -17.36 8.84 14.10
CA ASP A 114 -15.95 8.47 14.33
C ASP A 114 -15.41 7.59 13.20
N VAL A 115 -16.20 6.61 12.73
CA VAL A 115 -15.89 5.83 11.51
C VAL A 115 -15.67 6.79 10.34
N CYS A 116 -16.62 7.69 10.12
CA CYS A 116 -16.55 8.60 8.99
C CYS A 116 -15.46 9.68 9.15
N GLY A 117 -15.11 10.10 10.37
CA GLY A 117 -14.06 11.09 10.63
C GLY A 117 -12.63 10.52 10.61
N GLY A 118 -12.45 9.27 11.07
CA GLY A 118 -11.16 8.56 10.99
C GLY A 118 -10.80 8.20 9.54
N LEU A 119 -11.82 7.90 8.72
CA LEU A 119 -11.68 7.73 7.28
C LEU A 119 -11.58 9.08 6.55
N ILE A 120 -12.65 9.90 6.58
CA ILE A 120 -12.84 11.09 5.73
C ILE A 120 -12.44 12.37 6.49
N SER A 121 -11.39 13.04 5.99
CA SER A 121 -10.77 14.21 6.62
C SER A 121 -11.65 15.45 6.81
N ASP A 122 -12.80 15.57 6.14
CA ASP A 122 -13.76 16.67 6.34
C ASP A 122 -14.99 16.28 7.17
N CYS A 123 -15.06 15.05 7.71
CA CYS A 123 -16.32 14.51 8.22
C CYS A 123 -16.53 14.48 9.74
N GLY A 124 -15.48 14.70 10.54
CA GLY A 124 -15.64 14.79 11.99
C GLY A 124 -14.34 15.08 12.72
N THR A 125 -14.48 15.60 13.95
CA THR A 125 -13.44 15.57 15.00
C THR A 125 -14.13 15.59 16.37
N VAL A 126 -13.67 14.74 17.29
CA VAL A 126 -13.44 15.07 18.72
C VAL A 126 -12.63 13.93 19.36
N ASP A 127 -13.07 12.68 19.20
CA ASP A 127 -12.31 11.47 19.56
C ASP A 127 -12.09 10.62 18.31
N ASN A 128 -10.97 10.86 17.62
CA ASN A 128 -10.60 10.10 16.43
C ASN A 128 -10.13 8.70 16.85
N PRO A 129 -10.71 7.57 16.37
CA PRO A 129 -10.21 6.23 16.70
C PRO A 129 -8.76 6.03 16.24
N MET A 130 -8.33 6.77 15.22
CA MET A 130 -6.93 6.82 14.75
C MET A 130 -5.97 7.45 15.77
N ASN A 131 -6.47 8.01 16.89
CA ASN A 131 -5.69 8.48 18.04
C ASN A 131 -5.59 7.46 19.18
N ASP A 132 -6.02 6.19 18.98
CA ASP A 132 -5.66 5.10 19.91
C ASP A 132 -4.15 5.15 20.17
N ASN A 133 -3.77 5.24 21.45
CA ASN A 133 -2.41 5.54 21.87
C ASN A 133 -1.87 4.45 22.79
N TRP A 134 -1.63 3.28 22.23
CA TRP A 134 -0.95 2.17 22.89
C TRP A 134 0.57 2.25 22.68
N THR A 135 1.34 1.74 23.64
CA THR A 135 2.81 1.71 23.59
C THR A 135 3.33 0.32 23.93
N ILE A 136 4.23 -0.22 23.12
CA ILE A 136 4.86 -1.52 23.36
C ILE A 136 6.16 -1.39 24.19
N PRO A 137 6.38 -2.23 25.22
CA PRO A 137 7.64 -2.20 25.97
C PRO A 137 8.80 -2.74 25.11
N ILE A 138 9.75 -1.88 24.72
CA ILE A 138 10.92 -2.26 23.93
C ILE A 138 12.09 -2.63 24.86
N PRO A 139 12.53 -3.91 24.96
CA PRO A 139 13.50 -4.34 25.97
C PRO A 139 14.96 -3.97 25.69
N GLY A 140 15.74 -3.97 26.77
CA GLY A 140 17.19 -3.73 26.74
C GLY A 140 17.53 -2.26 26.55
N ASN A 141 18.54 -1.78 27.27
CA ASN A 141 19.04 -0.42 27.10
C ASN A 141 19.60 -0.26 25.68
N LYS A 142 19.20 0.81 24.98
CA LYS A 142 19.77 1.18 23.67
C LYS A 142 21.31 1.26 23.76
N PRO A 143 22.07 0.53 22.92
CA PRO A 143 23.53 0.63 22.89
C PRO A 143 24.02 2.02 22.50
N ALA A 144 25.30 2.30 22.72
CA ALA A 144 25.92 3.52 22.23
C ALA A 144 25.78 3.62 20.70
N ILE A 145 25.32 4.79 20.22
CA ILE A 145 25.13 5.10 18.80
C ILE A 145 26.44 4.84 18.05
N GLN A 146 26.40 4.04 16.99
CA GLN A 146 27.51 3.91 16.05
C GLN A 146 27.31 4.87 14.87
N PRO A 147 28.38 5.39 14.24
CA PRO A 147 28.26 6.08 12.96
C PRO A 147 27.61 5.16 11.91
N TRP A 148 26.78 5.73 11.02
CA TRP A 148 26.26 4.97 9.89
C TRP A 148 27.42 4.41 9.05
N PRO A 149 27.43 3.11 8.70
CA PRO A 149 28.53 2.54 7.93
C PRO A 149 28.65 3.16 6.53
N THR A 150 29.86 3.56 6.16
CA THR A 150 30.19 4.05 4.80
C THR A 150 31.36 3.25 4.22
N PRO A 151 31.15 2.02 3.71
CA PRO A 151 32.21 1.18 3.17
C PRO A 151 32.84 1.80 1.90
N THR A 152 34.02 2.42 2.05
CA THR A 152 34.73 3.06 0.92
C THR A 152 35.40 2.06 -0.02
N GLN A 153 35.64 0.83 0.44
CA GLN A 153 36.23 -0.29 -0.31
C GLN A 153 35.59 -1.60 0.18
N PRO A 154 34.35 -1.92 -0.23
CA PRO A 154 33.70 -3.18 0.13
C PRO A 154 34.48 -4.37 -0.48
N LYS A 155 34.58 -5.49 0.25
CA LYS A 155 35.35 -6.68 -0.21
C LYS A 155 34.62 -7.46 -1.31
N SER A 156 33.31 -7.38 -1.30
CA SER A 156 32.36 -7.85 -2.31
C SER A 156 31.10 -7.00 -2.19
N THR A 157 30.20 -7.10 -3.17
CA THR A 157 28.88 -6.43 -3.16
C THR A 157 27.83 -7.41 -3.65
N LEU A 158 26.59 -7.28 -3.18
CA LEU A 158 25.44 -7.98 -3.77
C LEU A 158 24.69 -7.07 -4.76
N ARG A 159 24.08 -7.64 -5.81
CA ARG A 159 23.01 -6.99 -6.58
C ARG A 159 21.66 -7.57 -6.19
N VAL A 160 20.73 -6.69 -5.81
CA VAL A 160 19.41 -7.08 -5.29
C VAL A 160 18.34 -6.34 -6.07
N LEU A 161 17.46 -7.09 -6.73
CA LEU A 161 16.28 -6.54 -7.41
C LEU A 161 15.19 -6.22 -6.39
N HIS A 162 14.45 -5.15 -6.63
CA HIS A 162 13.22 -4.82 -5.92
C HIS A 162 12.08 -4.63 -6.93
N LEU A 163 11.06 -5.48 -6.81
CA LEU A 163 9.77 -5.33 -7.47
C LEU A 163 8.72 -4.95 -6.40
N SER A 164 7.71 -4.19 -6.81
CA SER A 164 6.64 -3.73 -5.94
C SER A 164 5.45 -3.32 -6.78
N ASP A 165 4.26 -3.29 -6.17
CA ASP A 165 3.02 -2.76 -6.74
C ASP A 165 2.84 -3.26 -8.20
N ILE A 166 2.70 -4.59 -8.34
CA ILE A 166 2.70 -5.29 -9.63
C ILE A 166 1.32 -5.19 -10.29
N HIS A 167 0.26 -5.40 -9.51
CA HIS A 167 -1.15 -5.29 -9.89
C HIS A 167 -1.49 -5.84 -11.29
N ILE A 168 -1.62 -7.16 -11.41
CA ILE A 168 -1.93 -7.79 -12.69
C ILE A 168 -3.45 -7.78 -12.93
N ASP A 169 -3.89 -6.99 -13.89
CA ASP A 169 -5.28 -7.02 -14.35
C ASP A 169 -5.53 -8.17 -15.34
N ARG A 170 -6.18 -9.22 -14.82
CA ARG A 170 -6.63 -10.42 -15.56
C ARG A 170 -7.75 -10.16 -16.58
N ASN A 171 -8.46 -9.04 -16.46
CA ASN A 171 -9.55 -8.63 -17.36
C ASN A 171 -9.14 -7.46 -18.28
N TYR A 172 -7.87 -7.03 -18.24
CA TYR A 172 -7.33 -5.95 -19.06
C TYR A 172 -7.59 -6.22 -20.54
N THR A 173 -8.29 -5.31 -21.20
CA THR A 173 -8.73 -5.46 -22.58
C THR A 173 -8.16 -4.36 -23.46
N ILE A 174 -7.21 -4.74 -24.31
CA ILE A 174 -6.60 -3.87 -25.34
C ILE A 174 -7.70 -3.21 -26.20
N GLY A 175 -7.62 -1.88 -26.35
CA GLY A 175 -8.52 -1.08 -27.17
C GLY A 175 -9.82 -0.60 -26.50
N THR A 176 -10.07 -0.93 -25.22
CA THR A 176 -11.17 -0.32 -24.43
C THR A 176 -10.81 1.09 -23.92
N GLU A 177 -11.73 1.82 -23.29
CA GLU A 177 -11.45 3.15 -22.76
C GLU A 177 -10.50 3.11 -21.54
N ALA A 178 -9.36 3.80 -21.66
CA ALA A 178 -8.43 4.06 -20.56
C ALA A 178 -8.77 5.35 -19.78
N SER A 179 -9.51 6.28 -20.40
CA SER A 179 -9.97 7.54 -19.80
C SER A 179 -11.45 7.45 -19.35
N CYS A 180 -11.76 6.41 -18.56
CA CYS A 180 -13.12 5.97 -18.26
C CYS A 180 -13.89 6.81 -17.23
N ALA A 181 -13.34 7.98 -16.84
CA ALA A 181 -14.06 9.00 -16.10
C ALA A 181 -15.23 9.55 -16.95
N GLY A 182 -16.44 9.05 -16.68
CA GLY A 182 -17.73 9.49 -17.22
C GLY A 182 -18.48 10.40 -16.26
N ASP A 183 -19.81 10.44 -16.40
CA ASP A 183 -20.70 11.37 -15.67
C ASP A 183 -21.08 10.90 -14.23
N ALA A 184 -20.65 9.71 -13.80
CA ALA A 184 -20.80 9.22 -12.43
C ALA A 184 -19.58 9.60 -11.56
N LEU A 185 -19.61 9.31 -10.26
CA LEU A 185 -18.46 9.62 -9.39
C LEU A 185 -17.23 8.71 -9.65
N HIS A 186 -17.41 7.54 -10.27
CA HIS A 186 -16.35 6.63 -10.76
C HIS A 186 -15.19 6.45 -9.75
N LEU A 187 -15.56 5.99 -8.56
CA LEU A 187 -14.75 5.97 -7.34
C LEU A 187 -13.80 4.77 -7.27
N PHE A 188 -14.19 3.66 -7.90
CA PHE A 188 -13.44 2.40 -7.96
C PHE A 188 -13.17 1.96 -9.40
N GLY A 189 -13.84 2.58 -10.39
CA GLY A 189 -13.75 2.20 -11.81
C GLY A 189 -12.33 2.14 -12.39
N LEU A 190 -11.74 0.94 -12.36
CA LEU A 190 -10.52 0.59 -13.08
C LEU A 190 -10.83 0.59 -14.58
N CYS A 191 -10.10 1.42 -15.34
CA CYS A 191 -10.29 1.57 -16.78
C CYS A 191 -9.57 0.43 -17.53
N CYS A 192 -9.53 0.50 -18.87
CA CYS A 192 -8.94 -0.55 -19.72
C CYS A 192 -9.64 -1.93 -19.62
N ARG A 193 -10.95 -1.95 -19.28
CA ARG A 193 -11.76 -3.16 -19.07
C ARG A 193 -13.09 -3.13 -19.83
N ASN A 194 -13.62 -4.31 -20.18
CA ASN A 194 -15.00 -4.44 -20.69
C ASN A 194 -16.00 -4.49 -19.52
N TYR A 195 -16.82 -3.45 -19.32
CA TYR A 195 -17.89 -3.48 -18.33
C TYR A 195 -19.23 -3.98 -18.91
N PRO A 196 -19.92 -4.96 -18.31
CA PRO A 196 -21.19 -5.51 -18.83
C PRO A 196 -22.36 -4.53 -18.96
N SER A 197 -22.20 -3.29 -18.47
CA SER A 197 -23.22 -2.23 -18.50
C SER A 197 -22.73 -0.92 -19.13
N SER A 198 -21.44 -0.78 -19.49
CA SER A 198 -21.00 0.39 -20.24
C SER A 198 -21.49 0.28 -21.68
N LYS A 199 -22.24 1.29 -22.13
CA LYS A 199 -22.54 1.49 -23.55
C LYS A 199 -21.38 2.22 -24.22
N GLU A 200 -20.18 1.63 -24.11
CA GLU A 200 -19.01 2.01 -24.91
C GLU A 200 -19.26 1.61 -26.37
N ALA A 201 -20.07 2.42 -27.05
CA ALA A 201 -20.05 2.47 -28.50
C ALA A 201 -18.62 2.82 -28.93
N LYS A 202 -18.13 2.28 -30.05
CA LYS A 202 -16.76 2.54 -30.51
C LYS A 202 -16.47 4.03 -30.74
N ASP A 203 -17.52 4.82 -30.91
CA ASP A 203 -17.50 6.28 -31.08
C ASP A 203 -17.29 7.06 -29.77
N SER A 204 -17.21 6.40 -28.59
CA SER A 204 -17.02 7.04 -27.28
C SER A 204 -15.62 6.92 -26.68
N ILE A 205 -14.72 6.12 -27.28
CA ILE A 205 -13.38 5.83 -26.74
C ILE A 205 -12.44 7.02 -27.03
N LYS A 206 -12.02 7.72 -25.96
CA LYS A 206 -11.10 8.87 -26.01
C LYS A 206 -9.63 8.41 -26.06
N GLN A 207 -9.28 7.42 -25.23
CA GLN A 207 -7.92 6.90 -25.09
C GLN A 207 -7.97 5.36 -25.12
N PRO A 208 -7.68 4.72 -26.27
CA PRO A 208 -7.71 3.26 -26.36
C PRO A 208 -6.59 2.63 -25.52
N ALA A 209 -6.93 1.62 -24.73
CA ALA A 209 -6.00 0.85 -23.92
C ALA A 209 -4.90 0.19 -24.80
N GLY A 210 -3.65 0.48 -24.51
CA GLY A 210 -2.48 -0.09 -25.20
C GLY A 210 -2.26 -1.56 -24.88
N ARG A 211 -1.38 -2.23 -25.62
CA ARG A 211 -0.99 -3.64 -25.36
C ARG A 211 -0.19 -3.79 -24.08
N TRP A 212 0.71 -2.86 -23.80
CA TRP A 212 1.70 -2.95 -22.72
C TRP A 212 1.25 -2.25 -21.43
N GLY A 213 -0.04 -2.30 -21.11
CA GLY A 213 -0.63 -1.36 -20.14
C GLY A 213 -0.83 0.02 -20.73
N THR A 214 -1.41 0.93 -19.94
CA THR A 214 -1.70 2.31 -20.34
C THR A 214 -1.55 3.25 -19.16
N VAL A 215 -0.78 4.32 -19.32
CA VAL A 215 -0.58 5.36 -18.29
C VAL A 215 -1.89 6.13 -18.10
N ALA A 216 -2.66 5.70 -17.10
CA ALA A 216 -4.06 6.03 -16.89
C ALA A 216 -4.51 5.57 -15.49
N ASN A 217 -5.82 5.53 -15.22
CA ASN A 217 -6.37 4.68 -14.15
C ASN A 217 -6.54 3.23 -14.66
N CYS A 218 -5.43 2.61 -15.09
CA CYS A 218 -5.38 1.22 -15.55
C CYS A 218 -4.20 0.49 -14.92
N ASP A 219 -4.46 -0.71 -14.42
CA ASP A 219 -3.44 -1.69 -14.08
C ASP A 219 -2.91 -2.42 -15.32
N ILE A 220 -1.97 -3.35 -15.14
CA ILE A 220 -1.18 -3.89 -16.25
C ILE A 220 -1.66 -5.28 -16.69
N PRO A 221 -1.65 -5.57 -18.01
CA PRO A 221 -1.84 -6.93 -18.49
C PRO A 221 -0.64 -7.80 -18.16
N PHE A 222 -0.88 -9.10 -17.96
CA PHE A 222 0.16 -10.10 -17.70
C PHE A 222 1.31 -10.09 -18.73
N GLU A 223 1.05 -9.68 -19.97
CA GLU A 223 2.07 -9.52 -21.02
C GLU A 223 3.18 -8.52 -20.64
N LEU A 224 2.86 -7.42 -19.94
CA LEU A 224 3.88 -6.49 -19.45
C LEU A 224 4.69 -7.10 -18.30
N PHE A 225 4.04 -7.83 -17.39
CA PHE A 225 4.74 -8.52 -16.30
C PHE A 225 5.74 -9.55 -16.86
N GLU A 226 5.32 -10.39 -17.80
CA GLU A 226 6.22 -11.34 -18.47
C GLU A 226 7.35 -10.63 -19.24
N ASN A 227 7.08 -9.51 -19.91
CA ASN A 227 8.10 -8.67 -20.55
C ASN A 227 9.10 -8.08 -19.53
N THR A 228 8.64 -7.65 -18.36
CA THR A 228 9.45 -7.09 -17.27
C THR A 228 10.45 -8.14 -16.78
N LEU A 229 9.97 -9.33 -16.42
CA LEU A 229 10.83 -10.44 -15.99
C LEU A 229 11.77 -10.92 -17.12
N GLN A 230 11.30 -10.93 -18.38
CA GLN A 230 12.14 -11.24 -19.54
C GLN A 230 13.26 -10.22 -19.74
N HIS A 231 13.00 -8.92 -19.56
CA HIS A 231 14.06 -7.91 -19.62
C HIS A 231 15.08 -8.11 -18.50
N ILE A 232 14.62 -8.15 -17.25
CA ILE A 232 15.51 -8.21 -16.08
C ILE A 232 16.35 -9.48 -16.10
N SER A 233 15.77 -10.65 -16.35
CA SER A 233 16.53 -11.90 -16.51
C SER A 233 17.46 -11.90 -17.73
N ALA A 234 17.24 -11.05 -18.73
CA ALA A 234 18.14 -10.85 -19.86
C ALA A 234 19.33 -9.92 -19.55
N THR A 235 19.16 -8.90 -18.70
CA THR A 235 20.18 -7.89 -18.37
C THR A 235 20.89 -8.13 -17.03
N GLU A 236 20.14 -8.33 -15.96
CA GLU A 236 20.63 -8.51 -14.59
C GLU A 236 21.08 -9.96 -14.33
N LYS A 237 22.19 -10.35 -14.95
CA LYS A 237 22.72 -11.73 -14.90
C LYS A 237 23.25 -12.19 -13.54
N ASN A 238 23.48 -11.28 -12.60
CA ASN A 238 24.19 -11.53 -11.34
C ASN A 238 23.37 -11.06 -10.13
N LEU A 239 22.04 -11.30 -10.12
CA LEU A 239 21.21 -11.03 -8.94
C LEU A 239 21.46 -12.10 -7.86
N ASP A 240 21.85 -11.65 -6.68
CA ASP A 240 22.08 -12.49 -5.51
C ASP A 240 20.76 -12.92 -4.86
N TYR A 241 19.78 -12.01 -4.81
CA TYR A 241 18.39 -12.29 -4.46
C TYR A 241 17.45 -11.21 -5.02
N ILE A 242 16.15 -11.50 -4.99
CA ILE A 242 15.06 -10.58 -5.35
C ILE A 242 14.23 -10.28 -4.10
N VAL A 243 13.78 -9.04 -3.96
CA VAL A 243 12.74 -8.63 -3.01
C VAL A 243 11.46 -8.30 -3.79
N ILE A 244 10.32 -8.77 -3.32
CA ILE A 244 9.00 -8.35 -3.83
C ILE A 244 8.15 -7.86 -2.65
N THR A 245 7.64 -6.65 -2.71
CA THR A 245 6.91 -6.00 -1.60
C THR A 245 5.40 -5.94 -1.83
N GLY A 246 4.81 -7.08 -2.20
CA GLY A 246 3.37 -7.31 -2.26
C GLY A 246 2.67 -6.77 -3.52
N ASP A 247 1.34 -6.77 -3.43
CA ASP A 247 0.39 -6.16 -4.38
C ASP A 247 0.46 -6.74 -5.80
N MET A 248 -0.09 -7.95 -5.89
CA MET A 248 -0.20 -8.77 -7.10
C MET A 248 -1.57 -8.68 -7.78
N GLU A 249 -2.65 -8.43 -7.04
CA GLU A 249 -4.00 -8.21 -7.57
C GLU A 249 -4.19 -6.79 -8.11
N ALA A 250 -5.07 -6.64 -9.10
CA ALA A 250 -5.46 -5.34 -9.64
C ALA A 250 -6.39 -4.56 -8.68
N HIS A 251 -6.57 -3.27 -8.95
CA HIS A 251 -7.49 -2.37 -8.26
C HIS A 251 -8.96 -2.64 -8.65
N ASP A 252 -9.41 -3.89 -8.52
CA ASP A 252 -10.78 -4.31 -8.79
C ASP A 252 -11.52 -4.95 -7.59
N PRO A 253 -11.60 -4.25 -6.43
CA PRO A 253 -12.10 -4.81 -5.16
C PRO A 253 -13.53 -5.37 -5.17
N TRP A 254 -14.33 -5.08 -6.21
CA TRP A 254 -15.67 -5.67 -6.41
C TRP A 254 -15.66 -7.07 -7.06
N ASP A 255 -14.52 -7.51 -7.59
CA ASP A 255 -14.29 -8.81 -8.25
C ASP A 255 -13.24 -9.64 -7.47
N TYR A 256 -13.04 -9.34 -6.19
CA TYR A 256 -12.11 -10.03 -5.30
C TYR A 256 -12.68 -11.36 -4.82
N THR A 257 -11.93 -12.46 -5.01
CA THR A 257 -12.30 -13.80 -4.52
C THR A 257 -11.06 -14.58 -4.11
N ARG A 258 -11.18 -15.38 -3.04
CA ARG A 258 -10.06 -16.19 -2.49
C ARG A 258 -9.43 -17.10 -3.57
N ASP A 259 -10.24 -17.64 -4.47
CA ASP A 259 -9.80 -18.48 -5.59
C ASP A 259 -9.00 -17.69 -6.64
N LYS A 260 -9.44 -16.47 -7.00
CA LYS A 260 -8.74 -15.58 -7.96
C LYS A 260 -7.36 -15.22 -7.44
N THR A 261 -7.29 -14.69 -6.21
CA THR A 261 -6.03 -14.28 -5.54
C THR A 261 -5.05 -15.43 -5.41
N THR A 262 -5.51 -16.58 -4.88
CA THR A 262 -4.68 -17.80 -4.74
C THR A 262 -4.15 -18.28 -6.11
N SER A 263 -5.01 -18.24 -7.13
CA SER A 263 -4.64 -18.60 -8.51
C SER A 263 -3.77 -17.54 -9.21
N ASN A 264 -3.57 -16.36 -8.61
CA ASN A 264 -2.69 -15.33 -9.15
C ASN A 264 -1.29 -15.42 -8.56
N ILE A 265 -1.19 -15.51 -7.24
CA ILE A 265 0.07 -15.78 -6.54
C ILE A 265 0.72 -17.03 -7.13
N ALA A 266 -0.02 -18.13 -7.31
CA ALA A 266 0.51 -19.35 -7.94
C ALA A 266 1.02 -19.15 -9.38
N ASN A 267 0.32 -18.37 -10.21
CA ASN A 267 0.74 -18.08 -11.59
C ASN A 267 1.96 -17.14 -11.64
N ILE A 268 2.01 -16.16 -10.74
CA ILE A 268 3.13 -15.23 -10.60
C ILE A 268 4.36 -15.97 -10.11
N THR A 269 4.26 -16.77 -9.04
CA THR A 269 5.32 -17.66 -8.53
C THR A 269 5.86 -18.60 -9.62
N ALA A 270 4.98 -19.27 -10.38
CA ALA A 270 5.41 -20.13 -11.49
C ALA A 270 6.16 -19.38 -12.59
N THR A 271 5.83 -18.09 -12.82
CA THR A 271 6.48 -17.25 -13.83
C THR A 271 7.81 -16.69 -13.32
N LEU A 272 7.87 -16.27 -12.05
CA LEU A 272 9.10 -15.90 -11.36
C LEU A 272 10.11 -17.05 -11.39
N LEU A 273 9.69 -18.28 -11.05
CA LEU A 273 10.52 -19.48 -11.12
C LEU A 273 11.02 -19.81 -12.53
N ARG A 274 10.25 -19.47 -13.58
CA ARG A 274 10.66 -19.66 -14.98
C ARG A 274 11.75 -18.69 -15.43
N TYR A 275 11.73 -17.44 -14.96
CA TYR A 275 12.71 -16.41 -15.33
C TYR A 275 13.92 -16.35 -14.38
N PHE A 276 13.74 -16.74 -13.12
CA PHE A 276 14.76 -16.70 -12.07
C PHE A 276 14.96 -18.06 -11.36
N PRO A 277 15.16 -19.18 -12.09
CA PRO A 277 15.18 -20.54 -11.53
C PRO A 277 16.32 -20.83 -10.54
N ASN A 278 17.29 -19.93 -10.39
CA ASN A 278 18.43 -20.08 -9.47
C ASN A 278 18.64 -18.88 -8.54
N THR A 279 17.77 -17.85 -8.60
CA THR A 279 17.86 -16.66 -7.73
C THR A 279 16.73 -16.72 -6.71
N PRO A 280 17.02 -16.70 -5.40
CA PRO A 280 15.99 -16.75 -4.37
C PRO A 280 15.19 -15.45 -4.31
N ILE A 281 13.90 -15.55 -4.01
CA ILE A 281 12.97 -14.41 -3.92
C ILE A 281 12.43 -14.33 -2.50
N TYR A 282 12.46 -13.14 -1.91
CA TYR A 282 11.99 -12.85 -0.57
C TYR A 282 10.84 -11.85 -0.66
N GLU A 283 9.65 -12.31 -0.30
CA GLU A 283 8.42 -11.56 -0.50
C GLU A 283 7.86 -11.02 0.82
N ALA A 284 7.07 -9.94 0.73
CA ALA A 284 6.16 -9.45 1.75
C ALA A 284 4.74 -9.35 1.16
N ILE A 285 3.72 -9.39 2.01
CA ILE A 285 2.31 -9.26 1.59
C ILE A 285 1.87 -7.79 1.52
N GLY A 286 1.15 -7.45 0.46
CA GLY A 286 0.52 -6.15 0.24
C GLY A 286 -0.95 -6.12 0.64
N ASN A 287 -1.59 -4.96 0.52
CA ASN A 287 -2.99 -4.80 0.94
C ASN A 287 -3.98 -5.39 -0.08
N HIS A 288 -3.60 -5.47 -1.36
CA HIS A 288 -4.42 -6.01 -2.43
C HIS A 288 -4.46 -7.56 -2.45
N GLU A 289 -3.62 -8.26 -1.66
CA GLU A 289 -3.75 -9.70 -1.41
C GLU A 289 -4.92 -10.07 -0.47
N GLY A 290 -5.50 -9.10 0.23
CA GLY A 290 -6.70 -9.32 1.05
C GLY A 290 -7.91 -9.70 0.20
N VAL A 291 -8.85 -10.46 0.77
CA VAL A 291 -10.21 -10.63 0.19
C VAL A 291 -11.25 -10.46 1.30
N PRO A 292 -11.89 -9.27 1.41
CA PRO A 292 -11.67 -8.03 0.64
C PRO A 292 -10.27 -7.40 0.80
N GLU A 293 -9.95 -6.43 -0.05
CA GLU A 293 -8.77 -5.55 0.07
C GLU A 293 -8.58 -5.08 1.54
N ASP A 294 -7.34 -5.07 2.04
CA ASP A 294 -6.97 -4.75 3.43
C ASP A 294 -7.52 -5.67 4.54
N ALA A 295 -8.41 -6.63 4.26
CA ALA A 295 -9.16 -7.37 5.28
C ALA A 295 -8.38 -8.52 5.95
N PHE A 296 -7.48 -8.18 6.88
CA PHE A 296 -6.68 -9.14 7.66
C PHE A 296 -7.16 -9.19 9.12
N ALA A 297 -8.15 -10.04 9.38
CA ALA A 297 -8.70 -10.30 10.72
C ALA A 297 -7.66 -10.97 11.65
N PRO A 298 -7.26 -10.34 12.77
CA PRO A 298 -6.26 -10.90 13.68
C PRO A 298 -6.83 -11.95 14.65
N HIS A 299 -5.96 -12.75 15.24
CA HIS A 299 -6.24 -13.78 16.26
C HIS A 299 -6.82 -13.20 17.57
N SER A 300 -6.81 -11.88 17.76
CA SER A 300 -7.47 -11.21 18.89
C SER A 300 -9.00 -11.13 18.77
N LEU A 301 -9.55 -11.45 17.59
CA LEU A 301 -11.00 -11.60 17.39
C LEU A 301 -11.52 -12.94 17.96
N PRO A 302 -12.84 -13.10 18.15
CA PRO A 302 -13.43 -14.39 18.54
C PRO A 302 -13.07 -15.48 17.52
N ALA A 303 -12.71 -16.67 18.00
CA ALA A 303 -12.20 -17.76 17.16
C ALA A 303 -13.09 -18.09 15.95
N SER A 304 -14.42 -18.07 16.09
CA SER A 304 -15.36 -18.31 14.98
C SER A 304 -15.31 -17.24 13.89
N ILE A 305 -14.97 -15.99 14.22
CA ILE A 305 -14.79 -14.91 13.26
C ILE A 305 -13.45 -15.08 12.55
N TYR A 306 -12.39 -15.44 13.28
CA TYR A 306 -11.08 -15.73 12.69
C TYR A 306 -11.12 -16.97 11.77
N GLU A 307 -11.84 -18.03 12.15
CA GLU A 307 -12.00 -19.26 11.34
C GLU A 307 -12.77 -19.02 10.03
N GLU A 308 -13.76 -18.12 10.00
CA GLU A 308 -14.50 -17.79 8.78
C GLU A 308 -13.81 -16.71 7.93
N GLN A 309 -13.43 -15.59 8.57
CA GLN A 309 -13.09 -14.33 7.92
C GLN A 309 -11.58 -14.03 7.95
N GLY A 310 -10.81 -14.76 8.77
CA GLY A 310 -9.37 -14.56 8.95
C GLY A 310 -8.51 -14.93 7.72
N PRO A 311 -7.27 -14.41 7.66
CA PRO A 311 -6.35 -14.57 6.53
C PRO A 311 -5.65 -15.94 6.45
N GLY A 312 -6.05 -16.96 7.22
CA GLY A 312 -5.42 -18.28 7.19
C GLY A 312 -5.36 -18.91 5.79
N TRP A 313 -6.39 -18.70 4.96
CA TRP A 313 -6.45 -19.17 3.57
C TRP A 313 -5.35 -18.57 2.68
N ILE A 314 -5.04 -17.27 2.84
CA ILE A 314 -4.00 -16.57 2.09
C ILE A 314 -2.63 -16.90 2.67
N TYR A 315 -2.50 -16.99 4.00
CA TYR A 315 -1.25 -17.38 4.65
C TYR A 315 -0.80 -18.81 4.28
N ASP A 316 -1.70 -19.77 4.11
CA ASP A 316 -1.37 -21.10 3.58
C ASP A 316 -0.93 -21.05 2.10
N ALA A 317 -1.56 -20.20 1.29
CA ALA A 317 -1.16 -19.99 -0.11
C ALA A 317 0.22 -19.33 -0.22
N LEU A 318 0.51 -18.32 0.60
CA LEU A 318 1.83 -17.70 0.69
C LEU A 318 2.89 -18.71 1.17
N ALA A 319 2.62 -19.45 2.25
CA ALA A 319 3.56 -20.43 2.79
C ALA A 319 3.94 -21.48 1.73
N THR A 320 2.94 -21.97 0.98
CA THR A 320 3.13 -22.91 -0.14
C THR A 320 4.02 -22.31 -1.24
N ASN A 321 3.75 -21.09 -1.70
CA ASN A 321 4.46 -20.48 -2.82
C ASN A 321 5.86 -19.96 -2.42
N TRP A 322 5.97 -19.21 -1.31
CA TRP A 322 7.24 -18.71 -0.79
C TRP A 322 8.16 -19.85 -0.32
N GLY A 323 7.60 -21.02 0.01
CA GLY A 323 8.34 -22.26 0.29
C GLY A 323 9.23 -22.76 -0.86
N HIS A 324 9.12 -22.20 -2.07
CA HIS A 324 10.08 -22.43 -3.15
C HIS A 324 11.45 -21.77 -2.92
N TRP A 325 11.53 -20.71 -2.12
CA TRP A 325 12.77 -19.95 -1.86
C TRP A 325 13.16 -19.87 -0.39
N LEU A 326 12.20 -20.04 0.53
CA LEU A 326 12.40 -19.93 1.97
C LEU A 326 12.63 -21.29 2.64
N PRO A 327 13.46 -21.37 3.70
CA PRO A 327 13.65 -22.62 4.43
C PRO A 327 12.37 -23.00 5.22
N PRO A 328 12.10 -24.30 5.47
CA PRO A 328 10.90 -24.76 6.17
C PRO A 328 10.65 -24.15 7.57
N THR A 329 11.68 -23.57 8.20
CA THR A 329 11.59 -22.84 9.48
C THR A 329 10.81 -21.51 9.39
N THR A 330 10.50 -21.03 8.19
CA THR A 330 9.65 -19.84 7.97
C THR A 330 8.16 -20.18 7.99
N GLN A 331 7.78 -21.41 7.64
CA GLN A 331 6.41 -21.79 7.27
C GLN A 331 5.40 -21.48 8.37
N SER A 332 5.67 -21.89 9.61
CA SER A 332 4.78 -21.62 10.75
C SER A 332 4.75 -20.15 11.21
N GLN A 333 5.64 -19.29 10.68
CA GLN A 333 5.58 -17.84 10.90
C GLN A 333 4.64 -17.20 9.87
N ILE A 334 4.78 -17.61 8.60
CA ILE A 334 3.93 -17.18 7.47
C ILE A 334 2.47 -17.58 7.76
N GLN A 335 2.23 -18.86 8.08
CA GLN A 335 0.92 -19.40 8.42
C GLN A 335 0.26 -18.75 9.66
N TYR A 336 1.05 -18.08 10.51
CA TYR A 336 0.52 -17.40 11.70
C TYR A 336 0.18 -15.92 11.44
N ARG A 337 1.03 -15.16 10.75
CA ARG A 337 0.83 -13.69 10.61
C ARG A 337 1.29 -13.08 9.28
N GLY A 338 1.44 -13.87 8.23
CA GLY A 338 1.94 -13.41 6.92
C GLY A 338 3.36 -12.84 6.95
N SER A 339 4.12 -13.08 8.02
CA SER A 339 5.45 -12.51 8.28
C SER A 339 6.47 -13.63 8.54
N TYR A 340 7.76 -13.40 8.28
CA TYR A 340 8.80 -14.39 8.58
C TYR A 340 10.18 -13.79 8.82
N SER A 341 11.00 -14.51 9.59
CA SER A 341 12.44 -14.26 9.73
C SER A 341 13.26 -15.46 9.25
N PHE A 342 14.38 -15.18 8.57
CA PHE A 342 15.42 -16.17 8.28
C PHE A 342 16.76 -15.48 7.93
N LYS A 343 17.82 -16.27 7.71
CA LYS A 343 19.15 -15.77 7.34
C LYS A 343 19.57 -16.30 5.97
N PRO A 344 19.65 -15.46 4.91
CA PRO A 344 20.18 -15.88 3.61
C PRO A 344 21.71 -16.05 3.64
N TYR A 345 22.40 -15.31 4.52
CA TYR A 345 23.84 -15.32 4.69
C TYR A 345 24.22 -15.32 6.17
N PRO A 346 25.47 -15.66 6.54
CA PRO A 346 26.01 -15.32 7.85
C PRO A 346 25.89 -13.81 8.11
N GLU A 347 25.68 -13.41 9.36
CA GLU A 347 25.61 -12.00 9.80
C GLU A 347 24.47 -11.14 9.20
N LEU A 348 23.65 -11.63 8.26
CA LEU A 348 22.42 -10.98 7.78
C LEU A 348 21.16 -11.80 8.09
N LYS A 349 20.14 -11.14 8.65
CA LYS A 349 18.75 -11.63 8.74
C LYS A 349 17.84 -10.79 7.83
N ILE A 350 16.94 -11.45 7.10
CA ILE A 350 15.77 -10.80 6.48
C ILE A 350 14.58 -10.99 7.43
N ILE A 351 13.83 -9.90 7.66
CA ILE A 351 12.52 -9.93 8.30
C ILE A 351 11.52 -9.42 7.26
N SER A 352 10.62 -10.31 6.82
CA SER A 352 9.41 -9.91 6.11
C SER A 352 8.32 -9.62 7.13
N LEU A 353 7.74 -8.43 7.07
CA LEU A 353 6.79 -7.92 8.06
C LEU A 353 5.45 -7.58 7.41
N ASN A 354 4.36 -8.12 7.95
CA ASN A 354 3.00 -7.76 7.54
C ASN A 354 2.60 -6.41 8.13
N THR A 355 2.62 -5.36 7.30
CA THR A 355 2.15 -4.00 7.65
C THR A 355 0.64 -3.82 7.48
N ILE A 356 -0.12 -4.80 7.00
CA ILE A 356 -1.58 -4.66 6.86
C ILE A 356 -2.26 -4.68 8.24
N TYR A 357 -1.54 -5.13 9.27
CA TYR A 357 -1.85 -4.90 10.69
C TYR A 357 -1.58 -3.47 11.20
N CYS A 358 -1.18 -2.53 10.33
CA CYS A 358 -1.34 -1.10 10.56
C CYS A 358 -2.23 -0.40 9.54
N ALA A 359 -2.81 -1.09 8.56
CA ALA A 359 -3.59 -0.43 7.53
C ALA A 359 -4.89 0.16 8.07
N LYS A 360 -5.12 1.46 7.83
CA LYS A 360 -6.38 2.15 8.22
C LYS A 360 -7.64 1.60 7.56
N PHE A 361 -7.51 0.83 6.48
CA PHE A 361 -8.61 0.21 5.77
C PHE A 361 -8.88 -1.24 6.22
N ASN A 362 -7.98 -1.85 7.00
CA ASN A 362 -8.24 -3.14 7.66
C ASN A 362 -9.26 -2.90 8.78
N LEU A 363 -10.54 -3.16 8.52
CA LEU A 363 -11.61 -2.67 9.38
C LEU A 363 -11.65 -3.41 10.73
N TYR A 364 -11.14 -4.64 10.78
CA TYR A 364 -11.00 -5.40 12.02
C TYR A 364 -10.16 -4.69 13.09
N LEU A 365 -9.22 -3.82 12.69
CA LEU A 365 -8.38 -3.08 13.62
C LEU A 365 -9.20 -2.10 14.49
N TYR A 366 -10.33 -1.60 14.00
CA TYR A 366 -11.23 -0.75 14.80
C TYR A 366 -11.98 -1.51 15.93
N VAL A 367 -11.86 -2.85 15.99
CA VAL A 367 -12.28 -3.65 17.16
C VAL A 367 -11.17 -3.70 18.22
N ASN A 368 -9.90 -3.77 17.81
CA ASN A 368 -8.72 -3.60 18.67
C ASN A 368 -7.45 -3.32 17.83
N GLN A 369 -6.86 -2.13 17.98
CA GLN A 369 -5.65 -1.72 17.26
C GLN A 369 -4.34 -2.18 17.92
N THR A 370 -4.40 -2.77 19.12
CA THR A 370 -3.22 -3.03 19.96
C THR A 370 -2.40 -4.22 19.46
N ASP A 371 -1.24 -3.93 18.86
CA ASP A 371 -0.28 -4.86 18.24
C ASP A 371 -0.87 -6.18 17.68
N PRO A 372 -1.62 -6.11 16.56
CA PRO A 372 -2.33 -7.28 16.04
C PRO A 372 -1.37 -8.44 15.72
N ASP A 373 -1.75 -9.64 16.14
CA ASP A 373 -0.97 -10.88 16.08
C ASP A 373 0.46 -10.77 16.67
N ASP A 374 0.67 -9.93 17.70
CA ASP A 374 1.98 -9.69 18.33
C ASP A 374 3.06 -9.28 17.30
N THR A 375 2.68 -8.51 16.27
CA THR A 375 3.53 -8.26 15.08
C THR A 375 4.76 -7.42 15.41
N LEU A 376 4.61 -6.31 16.14
CA LEU A 376 5.71 -5.51 16.65
C LEU A 376 6.42 -6.22 17.82
N GLN A 377 5.70 -6.95 18.67
CA GLN A 377 6.31 -7.71 19.77
C GLN A 377 7.26 -8.80 19.24
N TRP A 378 6.90 -9.46 18.14
CA TRP A 378 7.76 -10.40 17.43
C TRP A 378 8.94 -9.71 16.73
N LEU A 379 8.70 -8.59 16.03
CA LEU A 379 9.77 -7.79 15.41
C LEU A 379 10.83 -7.38 16.45
N ILE A 380 10.41 -6.92 17.63
CA ILE A 380 11.29 -6.62 18.77
C ILE A 380 12.10 -7.85 19.20
N GLY A 381 11.45 -9.03 19.30
CA GLY A 381 12.12 -10.28 19.63
C GLY A 381 13.20 -10.67 18.62
N GLU A 382 12.92 -10.51 17.32
CA GLU A 382 13.85 -10.80 16.23
C GLU A 382 15.03 -9.81 16.18
N LEU A 383 14.77 -8.53 16.41
CA LEU A 383 15.80 -7.48 16.47
C LEU A 383 16.70 -7.66 17.70
N LEU A 384 16.15 -8.00 18.87
CA LEU A 384 16.93 -8.36 20.06
C LEU A 384 17.80 -9.59 19.84
N ALA A 385 17.28 -10.62 19.16
CA ALA A 385 18.04 -11.81 18.83
C ALA A 385 19.23 -11.50 17.91
N SER A 386 19.02 -10.63 16.91
CA SER A 386 20.06 -10.20 15.97
C SER A 386 21.08 -9.25 16.62
N GLU A 387 20.65 -8.28 17.42
CA GLU A 387 21.54 -7.41 18.21
C GLU A 387 22.48 -8.24 19.12
N LYS A 388 21.92 -9.22 19.84
CA LYS A 388 22.68 -10.13 20.70
C LYS A 388 23.66 -11.02 19.93
N ALA A 389 23.36 -11.33 18.66
CA ALA A 389 24.21 -12.15 17.79
C ALA A 389 25.24 -11.35 16.99
N GLY A 390 25.17 -10.01 16.99
CA GLY A 390 25.99 -9.14 16.13
C GLY A 390 25.54 -9.11 14.67
N GLU A 391 24.32 -9.53 14.38
CA GLU A 391 23.73 -9.56 13.03
C GLU A 391 23.24 -8.19 12.59
N LYS A 392 23.19 -8.00 11.27
CA LYS A 392 22.44 -6.94 10.61
C LYS A 392 21.08 -7.46 10.12
N VAL A 393 20.14 -6.54 9.98
CA VAL A 393 18.75 -6.83 9.60
C VAL A 393 18.33 -5.98 8.41
N HIS A 394 17.73 -6.62 7.41
CA HIS A 394 16.87 -5.95 6.44
C HIS A 394 15.41 -6.21 6.81
N ILE A 395 14.61 -5.14 6.84
CA ILE A 395 13.15 -5.25 6.92
C ILE A 395 12.61 -5.08 5.50
N ILE A 396 11.81 -6.04 5.03
CA ILE A 396 11.02 -5.94 3.81
C ILE A 396 9.54 -5.96 4.19
N SER A 397 8.74 -5.09 3.60
CA SER A 397 7.32 -4.92 3.93
C SER A 397 6.61 -4.13 2.83
N HIS A 398 5.31 -3.91 2.91
CA HIS A 398 4.55 -3.21 1.87
C HIS A 398 4.31 -1.73 2.21
N ILE A 399 3.48 -1.44 3.21
CA ILE A 399 3.06 -0.07 3.55
C ILE A 399 4.20 0.65 4.30
N PRO A 400 4.68 1.81 3.83
CA PRO A 400 5.67 2.59 4.56
C PRO A 400 5.08 3.18 5.86
N PRO A 401 5.78 3.15 7.00
CA PRO A 401 5.18 3.48 8.29
C PRO A 401 4.91 4.98 8.49
N GLY A 402 5.56 5.86 7.74
CA GLY A 402 5.33 7.31 7.81
C GLY A 402 4.03 7.77 7.12
N ASP A 403 3.55 7.03 6.12
CA ASP A 403 2.31 7.34 5.43
C ASP A 403 1.08 7.21 6.36
N VAL A 404 0.09 8.06 6.12
CA VAL A 404 -1.19 8.06 6.85
C VAL A 404 -2.03 6.80 6.61
N TYR A 405 -1.70 5.94 5.65
CA TYR A 405 -2.26 4.60 5.54
C TYR A 405 -1.93 3.74 6.77
N CYS A 406 -0.79 3.96 7.42
CA CYS A 406 -0.38 3.26 8.63
C CYS A 406 -0.92 3.95 9.90
N LEU A 407 -1.63 3.22 10.75
CA LEU A 407 -2.28 3.70 11.98
C LEU A 407 -1.29 4.32 12.97
N LYS A 408 -1.71 5.38 13.67
CA LYS A 408 -0.82 6.27 14.43
C LYS A 408 0.01 5.52 15.48
N ALA A 409 -0.61 4.81 16.42
CA ALA A 409 0.16 4.10 17.45
C ALA A 409 1.08 3.03 16.85
N TRP A 410 0.64 2.26 15.86
CA TRP A 410 1.50 1.24 15.24
C TRP A 410 2.75 1.89 14.61
N SER A 411 2.55 2.94 13.80
CA SER A 411 3.63 3.73 13.19
C SER A 411 4.60 4.31 14.24
N HIS A 412 4.06 4.87 15.33
CA HIS A 412 4.85 5.49 16.38
C HIS A 412 5.69 4.46 17.15
N ASN A 413 5.12 3.29 17.44
CA ASN A 413 5.85 2.18 18.04
C ASN A 413 6.90 1.61 17.07
N TYR A 414 6.58 1.45 15.78
CA TYR A 414 7.56 1.01 14.77
C TYR A 414 8.76 1.96 14.69
N PHE A 415 8.53 3.28 14.62
CA PHE A 415 9.62 4.27 14.64
C PHE A 415 10.48 4.18 15.90
N ASP A 416 9.86 4.00 17.08
CA ASP A 416 10.58 3.90 18.35
C ASP A 416 11.38 2.57 18.43
N ILE A 417 10.91 1.50 17.77
CA ILE A 417 11.65 0.24 17.54
C ILE A 417 12.86 0.50 16.63
N VAL A 418 12.69 1.15 15.47
CA VAL A 418 13.82 1.51 14.58
C VAL A 418 14.82 2.41 15.31
N TYR A 419 14.33 3.33 16.15
CA TYR A 419 15.18 4.18 16.99
C TYR A 419 15.96 3.38 18.04
N ARG A 420 15.36 2.35 18.64
CA ARG A 420 16.04 1.44 19.57
C ARG A 420 17.10 0.57 18.86
N PHE A 421 16.87 0.18 17.62
CA PHE A 421 17.70 -0.79 16.88
C PHE A 421 18.48 -0.20 15.69
N GLU A 422 18.76 1.11 15.67
CA GLU A 422 19.49 1.79 14.58
C GLU A 422 20.88 1.20 14.27
N ASN A 423 21.52 0.55 15.26
CA ASN A 423 22.80 -0.13 15.09
C ASN A 423 22.68 -1.52 14.42
N THR A 424 21.47 -2.09 14.37
CA THR A 424 21.17 -3.46 13.93
C THR A 424 20.46 -3.50 12.59
N ILE A 425 19.52 -2.59 12.35
CA ILE A 425 18.87 -2.44 11.04
C ILE A 425 19.89 -1.81 10.07
N ALA A 426 20.04 -2.40 8.89
CA ALA A 426 20.95 -1.93 7.83
C ALA A 426 20.21 -1.45 6.57
N GLY A 427 18.94 -1.83 6.43
CA GLY A 427 18.07 -1.43 5.31
C GLY A 427 16.60 -1.69 5.63
N GLN A 428 15.72 -0.87 5.05
CA GLN A 428 14.27 -1.00 5.14
C GLN A 428 13.69 -0.75 3.73
N PHE A 429 12.81 -1.62 3.26
CA PHE A 429 12.33 -1.63 1.87
C PHE A 429 10.80 -1.82 1.83
N PHE A 430 10.11 -0.87 1.18
CA PHE A 430 8.65 -0.73 1.12
C PHE A 430 8.15 -0.46 -0.31
N GLY A 431 6.82 -0.53 -0.50
CA GLY A 431 6.09 -0.30 -1.74
C GLY A 431 4.91 0.64 -1.54
N HIS A 432 3.72 0.23 -1.97
CA HIS A 432 2.39 0.77 -1.69
C HIS A 432 2.08 2.15 -2.27
N THR A 433 3.04 3.08 -2.30
CA THR A 433 2.82 4.44 -2.82
C THR A 433 2.91 4.53 -4.34
N HIS A 434 3.27 3.42 -5.02
CA HIS A 434 3.62 3.31 -6.44
C HIS A 434 4.78 4.24 -6.87
N THR A 435 5.41 4.98 -5.96
CA THR A 435 6.29 6.10 -6.30
C THR A 435 7.65 6.03 -5.61
N ASP A 436 8.69 6.36 -6.38
CA ASP A 436 10.08 6.45 -5.92
C ASP A 436 10.20 7.51 -4.80
N GLN A 437 10.21 7.03 -3.56
CA GLN A 437 10.15 7.81 -2.32
C GLN A 437 11.14 7.26 -1.27
N PHE A 438 11.30 8.04 -0.19
CA PHE A 438 12.05 7.68 1.00
C PHE A 438 11.54 8.48 2.20
N GLU A 439 11.49 7.89 3.39
CA GLU A 439 11.19 8.57 4.65
C GLU A 439 12.44 8.61 5.54
N VAL A 440 12.79 9.77 6.10
CA VAL A 440 13.92 9.94 7.03
C VAL A 440 13.44 9.99 8.49
N TYR A 441 14.14 9.29 9.38
CA TYR A 441 13.79 9.13 10.79
C TYR A 441 14.72 9.97 11.68
N TYR A 442 14.17 10.77 12.59
CA TYR A 442 14.90 11.81 13.34
C TYR A 442 14.81 11.71 14.87
N GLU A 443 15.91 11.98 15.56
CA GLU A 443 15.97 11.92 17.03
C GLU A 443 14.94 12.82 17.71
N ASN A 444 14.27 12.27 18.75
CA ASN A 444 13.18 12.91 19.48
C ASN A 444 11.97 13.32 18.62
N SER A 445 11.85 12.80 17.39
CA SER A 445 10.87 13.23 16.37
C SER A 445 11.01 14.71 15.95
N ASP A 446 12.19 15.33 16.13
CA ASP A 446 12.49 16.69 15.66
C ASP A 446 13.10 16.64 14.24
N PRO A 447 12.45 17.21 13.19
CA PRO A 447 13.01 17.25 11.83
C PRO A 447 14.32 18.06 11.68
N ASN A 448 14.78 18.74 12.74
CA ASN A 448 16.06 19.43 12.82
C ASN A 448 17.12 18.65 13.62
N GLY A 449 16.71 17.57 14.29
CA GLY A 449 17.57 16.69 15.08
C GLY A 449 18.48 15.80 14.22
N ARG A 450 19.14 14.83 14.87
CA ARG A 450 19.99 13.86 14.19
C ARG A 450 19.12 12.89 13.37
N PRO A 451 19.31 12.75 12.04
CA PRO A 451 18.74 11.66 11.29
C PRO A 451 19.45 10.35 11.70
N PHE A 452 18.69 9.34 12.09
CA PHE A 452 19.23 8.07 12.60
C PHE A 452 18.94 6.87 11.68
N HIS A 453 17.88 6.93 10.88
CA HIS A 453 17.56 5.94 9.86
C HIS A 453 16.85 6.57 8.66
N PHE A 454 16.67 5.80 7.58
CA PHE A 454 15.74 6.11 6.50
C PHE A 454 15.09 4.80 5.98
N ASN A 455 14.10 4.89 5.09
CA ASN A 455 13.60 3.74 4.34
C ASN A 455 13.61 4.00 2.82
N TRP A 456 13.57 2.92 2.04
CA TRP A 456 13.32 2.99 0.60
C TRP A 456 11.87 2.63 0.31
N ILE A 457 11.22 3.40 -0.54
CA ILE A 457 9.91 3.09 -1.09
C ILE A 457 10.07 2.90 -2.60
N SER A 458 9.58 1.81 -3.16
CA SER A 458 9.74 1.48 -4.58
C SER A 458 8.73 2.21 -5.46
N PRO A 459 9.09 2.61 -6.69
CA PRO A 459 8.08 2.79 -7.73
C PRO A 459 7.45 1.46 -8.13
N SER A 460 6.24 1.53 -8.67
CA SER A 460 5.44 0.39 -9.14
C SER A 460 5.93 -0.23 -10.46
N VAL A 461 5.55 -1.49 -10.69
CA VAL A 461 5.48 -2.06 -12.04
C VAL A 461 4.16 -1.68 -12.72
N THR A 462 3.07 -1.46 -11.97
CA THR A 462 1.78 -1.01 -12.53
C THR A 462 1.83 0.41 -13.13
N THR A 463 0.97 0.65 -14.12
CA THR A 463 0.69 1.96 -14.75
C THR A 463 -0.34 2.81 -14.00
N VAL A 464 -1.05 2.24 -13.04
CA VAL A 464 -2.17 2.92 -12.34
C VAL A 464 -1.66 4.09 -11.49
N GLY A 465 -2.49 5.13 -11.35
CA GLY A 465 -2.03 6.39 -10.80
C GLY A 465 -1.23 7.25 -11.79
N TYR A 466 -1.29 6.92 -13.09
CA TYR A 466 -0.66 7.66 -14.20
C TYR A 466 0.87 7.66 -14.12
N LEU A 467 1.46 6.47 -14.01
CA LEU A 467 2.90 6.24 -13.92
C LEU A 467 3.40 5.36 -15.08
N GLN A 468 4.68 5.49 -15.44
CA GLN A 468 5.35 4.51 -16.30
C GLN A 468 5.85 3.34 -15.44
N PRO A 469 5.82 2.09 -15.94
CA PRO A 469 6.34 0.92 -15.24
C PRO A 469 7.82 1.04 -14.88
N SER A 470 8.16 0.64 -13.65
CA SER A 470 9.50 0.74 -13.08
C SER A 470 9.90 -0.48 -12.25
N TYR A 471 11.20 -0.61 -12.02
CA TYR A 471 11.79 -1.46 -10.97
C TYR A 471 13.09 -0.83 -10.46
N ARG A 472 13.61 -1.29 -9.32
CA ARG A 472 14.90 -0.81 -8.77
C ARG A 472 15.88 -1.96 -8.53
N VAL A 473 17.17 -1.70 -8.72
CA VAL A 473 18.26 -2.61 -8.35
C VAL A 473 19.18 -1.91 -7.36
N TYR A 474 19.41 -2.54 -6.20
CA TYR A 474 20.35 -2.07 -5.19
C TYR A 474 21.71 -2.74 -5.36
N THR A 475 22.78 -1.98 -5.15
CA THR A 475 24.11 -2.51 -4.85
C THR A 475 24.31 -2.44 -3.34
N ILE A 476 24.47 -3.59 -2.69
CA ILE A 476 24.55 -3.73 -1.22
C ILE A 476 25.94 -4.21 -0.81
N ASP A 477 26.44 -3.79 0.37
CA ASP A 477 27.70 -4.29 0.93
C ASP A 477 27.66 -5.82 1.12
N GLY A 478 28.68 -6.50 0.60
CA GLY A 478 28.59 -7.92 0.27
C GLY A 478 28.70 -8.90 1.43
N ASN A 479 28.55 -10.19 1.12
CA ASN A 479 28.73 -11.28 2.08
C ASN A 479 30.21 -11.47 2.44
N TYR A 480 30.63 -10.88 3.56
CA TYR A 480 31.91 -11.12 4.21
C TYR A 480 31.83 -10.79 5.72
N PRO A 481 32.69 -11.38 6.58
CA PRO A 481 32.67 -11.10 8.01
C PRO A 481 32.94 -9.62 8.33
N GLY A 482 32.05 -9.03 9.12
CA GLY A 482 32.05 -7.60 9.45
C GLY A 482 31.58 -6.68 8.32
N SER A 483 30.79 -7.20 7.37
CA SER A 483 30.08 -6.37 6.39
C SER A 483 29.08 -5.45 7.08
N SER A 484 28.86 -4.26 6.51
CA SER A 484 27.82 -3.35 6.99
C SER A 484 26.42 -3.79 6.60
N TRP A 485 26.31 -4.57 5.52
CA TRP A 485 25.08 -4.92 4.81
C TRP A 485 24.25 -3.70 4.35
N THR A 486 24.81 -2.49 4.35
CA THR A 486 24.09 -1.27 3.93
C THR A 486 24.01 -1.14 2.41
N VAL A 487 23.00 -0.41 1.92
CA VAL A 487 22.89 -0.05 0.48
C VAL A 487 23.97 0.97 0.12
N LEU A 488 24.81 0.62 -0.84
CA LEU A 488 25.95 1.42 -1.32
C LEU A 488 25.62 2.24 -2.56
N ASP A 489 24.69 1.75 -3.39
CA ASP A 489 24.12 2.50 -4.52
C ASP A 489 22.76 1.91 -4.94
N ALA A 490 21.99 2.66 -5.73
CA ALA A 490 20.69 2.21 -6.23
C ALA A 490 20.35 2.76 -7.62
N GLU A 491 19.88 1.88 -8.50
CA GLU A 491 19.59 2.12 -9.91
C GLU A 491 18.09 1.89 -10.18
N THR A 492 17.34 2.94 -10.53
CA THR A 492 15.93 2.82 -10.94
C THR A 492 15.86 2.70 -12.46
N TYR A 493 15.11 1.72 -12.94
CA TYR A 493 14.83 1.46 -14.35
C TYR A 493 13.35 1.73 -14.65
N SER A 494 13.05 2.24 -15.84
CA SER A 494 11.68 2.45 -16.32
C SER A 494 11.56 2.15 -17.81
N THR A 495 10.32 2.00 -18.30
CA THR A 495 10.03 1.87 -19.74
C THR A 495 8.85 2.73 -20.15
N ASN A 496 8.92 3.35 -21.33
CA ASN A 496 7.84 4.18 -21.85
C ASN A 496 6.83 3.33 -22.62
N VAL A 497 5.79 2.86 -21.94
CA VAL A 497 4.76 2.01 -22.57
C VAL A 497 3.93 2.76 -23.60
N THR A 498 3.76 4.08 -23.43
CA THR A 498 3.08 4.94 -24.41
C THR A 498 3.81 4.94 -25.76
N ASP A 499 5.13 5.10 -25.74
CA ASP A 499 5.99 5.07 -26.93
C ASP A 499 6.03 3.67 -27.59
N ALA A 500 6.11 2.60 -26.80
CA ALA A 500 6.07 1.23 -27.28
C ALA A 500 4.73 0.89 -27.95
N ASN A 501 3.61 1.27 -27.33
CA ASN A 501 2.26 1.14 -27.86
C ASN A 501 2.08 1.94 -29.17
N LEU A 502 2.56 3.19 -29.23
CA LEU A 502 2.49 4.03 -30.43
C LEU A 502 3.32 3.50 -31.61
N LYS A 503 4.45 2.81 -31.33
CA LYS A 503 5.32 2.22 -32.36
C LYS A 503 4.91 0.80 -32.76
N GLY A 504 4.09 0.12 -31.96
CA GLY A 504 3.78 -1.29 -32.14
C GLY A 504 4.98 -2.21 -31.86
N THR A 505 5.88 -1.81 -30.95
CA THR A 505 7.09 -2.55 -30.56
C THR A 505 6.97 -3.07 -29.14
N ASP A 506 7.88 -3.96 -28.73
CA ASP A 506 8.06 -4.32 -27.32
C ASP A 506 8.57 -3.11 -26.50
N PRO A 507 8.35 -3.06 -25.17
CA PRO A 507 8.84 -1.98 -24.31
C PRO A 507 10.37 -1.97 -24.22
N VAL A 508 10.97 -0.79 -24.34
CA VAL A 508 12.42 -0.59 -24.20
C VAL A 508 12.70 -0.08 -22.79
N TRP A 509 13.07 -1.01 -21.90
CA TRP A 509 13.52 -0.69 -20.55
C TRP A 509 14.88 0.00 -20.56
N THR A 510 15.01 1.07 -19.77
CA THR A 510 16.21 1.89 -19.67
C THR A 510 16.51 2.25 -18.23
N LEU A 511 17.80 2.43 -17.89
CA LEU A 511 18.22 3.06 -16.65
C LEU A 511 17.68 4.50 -16.65
N GLU A 512 16.75 4.80 -15.74
CA GLU A 512 16.17 6.13 -15.59
C GLU A 512 17.14 7.03 -14.82
N TYR A 513 17.67 6.53 -13.70
CA TYR A 513 18.73 7.17 -12.94
C TYR A 513 19.48 6.22 -11.99
N ASN A 514 20.72 6.62 -11.67
CA ASN A 514 21.46 6.14 -10.50
C ASN A 514 21.31 7.19 -9.39
N THR A 515 20.96 6.74 -8.18
CA THR A 515 20.56 7.63 -7.06
C THR A 515 21.66 8.57 -6.64
N ARG A 516 22.88 8.05 -6.39
CA ARG A 516 24.00 8.86 -5.93
C ARG A 516 24.49 9.82 -7.02
N GLN A 517 24.46 9.41 -8.28
CA GLN A 517 24.83 10.25 -9.41
C GLN A 517 23.83 11.38 -9.66
N ALA A 518 22.53 11.09 -9.70
CA ALA A 518 21.50 12.07 -10.02
C ALA A 518 21.36 13.17 -8.95
N TYR A 519 21.48 12.79 -7.68
CA TYR A 519 21.38 13.70 -6.54
C TYR A 519 22.74 14.18 -6.01
N GLY A 520 23.87 13.73 -6.60
CA GLY A 520 25.23 14.10 -6.18
C GLY A 520 25.51 13.76 -4.72
N MET A 521 25.10 12.57 -4.26
CA MET A 521 25.20 12.16 -2.85
C MET A 521 26.53 11.44 -2.59
N PRO A 522 27.28 11.78 -1.51
CA PRO A 522 28.55 11.15 -1.21
C PRO A 522 28.37 9.67 -0.80
N ASP A 523 27.28 9.36 -0.10
CA ASP A 523 26.82 8.05 0.34
C ASP A 523 25.28 8.06 0.46
N LEU A 524 24.70 6.95 0.93
CA LEU A 524 23.25 6.81 1.15
C LEU A 524 22.91 6.71 2.65
N SER A 525 23.69 7.39 3.50
CA SER A 525 23.42 7.48 4.94
C SER A 525 22.20 8.38 5.25
N PRO A 526 21.55 8.21 6.42
CA PRO A 526 20.48 9.12 6.88
C PRO A 526 20.89 10.61 6.89
N ALA A 527 22.18 10.90 7.07
CA ALA A 527 22.72 12.26 6.99
C ALA A 527 22.69 12.81 5.55
N SER A 528 23.09 12.00 4.57
CA SER A 528 23.04 12.37 3.14
C SER A 528 21.61 12.54 2.62
N TRP A 529 20.65 11.75 3.09
CA TRP A 529 19.22 11.94 2.77
C TRP A 529 18.66 13.24 3.38
N ASN A 530 18.99 13.54 4.63
CA ASN A 530 18.60 14.81 5.27
C ASN A 530 19.24 16.03 4.58
N ASP A 531 20.49 15.92 4.11
CA ASP A 531 21.14 16.94 3.28
C ASP A 531 20.41 17.12 1.93
N LEU A 532 20.02 16.03 1.28
CA LEU A 532 19.26 16.08 0.03
C LEU A 532 17.92 16.81 0.20
N ILE A 533 17.17 16.58 1.29
CA ILE A 533 15.92 17.33 1.58
C ILE A 533 16.20 18.84 1.71
N LYS A 534 17.26 19.22 2.43
CA LYS A 534 17.66 20.63 2.59
C LYS A 534 18.08 21.26 1.26
N ARG A 535 18.79 20.51 0.43
CA ARG A 535 19.17 20.92 -0.93
C ARG A 535 17.97 21.05 -1.85
N PHE A 536 16.99 20.15 -1.80
CA PHE A 536 15.72 20.32 -2.50
C PHE A 536 15.00 21.60 -2.07
N GLN A 537 14.99 21.95 -0.77
CA GLN A 537 14.39 23.21 -0.30
C GLN A 537 15.04 24.44 -0.95
N ALA A 538 16.37 24.43 -1.12
CA ALA A 538 17.15 25.55 -1.68
C ALA A 538 17.32 25.55 -3.22
N ASP A 539 17.23 24.40 -3.89
CA ASP A 539 17.46 24.23 -5.34
C ASP A 539 16.22 23.66 -6.02
N ASP A 540 15.45 24.53 -6.69
CA ASP A 540 14.27 24.18 -7.46
C ASP A 540 14.59 23.29 -8.68
N THR A 541 15.81 23.32 -9.22
CA THR A 541 16.20 22.48 -10.36
C THR A 541 16.44 21.05 -9.91
N LEU A 542 17.18 20.87 -8.82
CA LEU A 542 17.40 19.58 -8.17
C LEU A 542 16.07 18.97 -7.68
N PHE A 543 15.19 19.79 -7.09
CA PHE A 543 13.85 19.36 -6.71
C PHE A 543 12.95 19.01 -7.91
N THR A 544 13.01 19.78 -9.00
CA THR A 544 12.25 19.46 -10.23
C THR A 544 12.71 18.13 -10.84
N ASN A 545 14.02 17.82 -10.78
CA ASN A 545 14.53 16.51 -11.18
C ASN A 545 13.99 15.40 -10.27
N TYR A 546 13.93 15.60 -8.95
CA TYR A 546 13.27 14.65 -8.05
C TYR A 546 11.79 14.45 -8.41
N VAL A 547 11.02 15.53 -8.64
CA VAL A 547 9.59 15.40 -9.03
C VAL A 547 9.42 14.68 -10.37
N ARG A 548 10.34 14.89 -11.32
CA ARG A 548 10.38 14.14 -12.59
C ARG A 548 10.59 12.63 -12.36
N TYR A 549 11.53 12.25 -11.49
CA TYR A 549 11.74 10.84 -11.12
C TYR A 549 10.56 10.28 -10.30
N TYR A 550 9.98 11.07 -9.39
CA TYR A 550 8.80 10.73 -8.60
C TYR A 550 7.57 10.39 -9.46
N GLY A 551 7.45 10.97 -10.66
CA GLY A 551 6.35 10.70 -11.61
C GLY A 551 6.73 9.96 -12.90
N ARG A 552 7.91 9.32 -12.98
CA ARG A 552 8.51 8.73 -14.20
C ARG A 552 8.28 9.57 -15.48
N ASP A 553 8.65 10.86 -15.43
CA ASP A 553 8.56 11.86 -16.53
C ASP A 553 7.14 12.22 -17.05
N ASP A 554 6.15 11.35 -16.85
CA ASP A 554 4.77 11.53 -17.33
C ASP A 554 4.05 12.63 -16.55
N HIS A 555 4.17 12.58 -15.22
CA HIS A 555 3.43 13.45 -14.31
C HIS A 555 4.05 14.85 -14.14
N ARG A 556 4.02 15.65 -15.21
CA ARG A 556 4.47 17.05 -15.26
C ARG A 556 3.49 18.02 -14.57
N LEU A 557 3.15 17.74 -13.31
CA LEU A 557 2.40 18.69 -12.48
C LEU A 557 3.27 19.92 -12.17
N PRO A 558 2.79 21.16 -12.40
CA PRO A 558 3.49 22.36 -11.98
C PRO A 558 3.46 22.48 -10.45
N CYS A 559 4.49 21.94 -9.79
CA CYS A 559 4.59 21.89 -8.34
C CYS A 559 4.91 23.28 -7.78
N ASN A 560 3.88 23.96 -7.27
CA ASN A 560 4.01 25.25 -6.59
C ASN A 560 4.64 25.10 -5.19
N ALA A 561 4.85 26.22 -4.48
CA ALA A 561 5.46 26.21 -3.14
C ALA A 561 4.76 25.27 -2.14
N ALA A 562 3.42 25.25 -2.10
CA ALA A 562 2.68 24.36 -1.18
C ALA A 562 2.85 22.87 -1.55
N CYS A 563 2.88 22.56 -2.85
CA CYS A 563 3.24 21.24 -3.35
C CYS A 563 4.67 20.84 -2.92
N LYS A 564 5.64 21.76 -3.07
CA LYS A 564 7.03 21.54 -2.64
C LYS A 564 7.13 21.28 -1.13
N THR A 565 6.46 22.08 -0.29
CA THR A 565 6.36 21.86 1.16
C THR A 565 5.77 20.49 1.49
N SER A 566 4.75 20.04 0.75
CA SER A 566 4.16 18.70 0.94
C SER A 566 5.17 17.58 0.67
N PHE A 567 5.92 17.65 -0.43
CA PHE A 567 6.98 16.67 -0.74
C PHE A 567 8.09 16.68 0.32
N LEU A 568 8.62 17.86 0.66
CA LEU A 568 9.68 18.04 1.66
C LEU A 568 9.27 17.58 3.06
N CYS A 569 7.96 17.60 3.37
CA CYS A 569 7.45 17.09 4.63
C CYS A 569 7.32 15.56 4.62
N GLY A 570 6.78 14.97 3.54
CA GLY A 570 6.71 13.50 3.39
C GLY A 570 8.08 12.84 3.53
N MET A 571 9.10 13.39 2.86
CA MET A 571 10.50 12.92 2.98
C MET A 571 11.05 12.93 4.42
N LYS A 572 10.51 13.79 5.30
CA LYS A 572 10.90 13.89 6.72
C LYS A 572 10.04 13.04 7.64
N GLN A 573 8.92 12.51 7.17
CA GLN A 573 7.87 11.98 8.02
C GLN A 573 8.08 10.48 8.28
N GLY A 574 8.92 10.14 9.26
CA GLY A 574 9.05 8.75 9.71
C GLY A 574 7.89 8.23 10.60
N LYS A 575 6.96 9.10 11.01
CA LYS A 575 5.76 8.75 11.81
C LYS A 575 4.49 9.27 11.14
N SER A 576 3.46 8.44 11.04
CA SER A 576 2.15 8.84 10.54
C SER A 576 1.44 9.79 11.51
N TYR A 577 0.51 10.60 10.97
CA TYR A 577 -0.28 11.59 11.72
C TYR A 577 0.55 12.61 12.53
N GLU A 578 1.75 12.95 12.07
CA GLU A 578 2.69 13.90 12.69
C GLU A 578 3.16 15.01 11.72
N GLN A 579 2.38 15.31 10.67
CA GLN A 579 2.70 16.38 9.71
C GLN A 579 2.97 17.73 10.41
N ALA A 580 2.18 18.09 11.42
CA ALA A 580 2.39 19.34 12.17
C ALA A 580 3.78 19.43 12.84
N THR A 581 4.37 18.28 13.17
CA THR A 581 5.70 18.15 13.79
C THR A 581 6.80 18.13 12.71
N PHE A 582 6.70 17.25 11.71
CA PHE A 582 7.75 17.09 10.69
C PHE A 582 7.77 18.17 9.60
N CYS A 583 6.64 18.83 9.33
CA CYS A 583 6.58 19.98 8.40
C CYS A 583 7.04 21.30 9.05
N ALA A 584 7.33 21.33 10.36
CA ALA A 584 7.58 22.57 11.09
C ALA A 584 8.80 23.33 10.57
N GLY A 585 8.57 24.54 10.03
CA GLY A 585 9.62 25.43 9.50
C GLY A 585 10.04 25.18 8.05
N LEU A 586 9.23 24.46 7.26
CA LEU A 586 9.41 24.32 5.80
C LEU A 586 8.88 25.51 4.99
#